data_AF-A0A091I132-F1
#
_entry.id   AF-A0A091I132-F1
#
_cell.length_a   1.000
_cell.length_b   1.000
_cell.length_c   1.000
_cell.angle_alpha   90.00
_cell.angle_beta   90.00
_cell.angle_gamma   90.00
#
_symmetry.space_group_name_H-M   'P 1'
#
loop_
_entity.id
_entity.type
_entity.pdbx_description
1 polymer ?
#
loop_
_entity_poly.entity_id
_entity_poly.type
_entity_poly.pdbx_seq_one_letter_code
_entity_poly.pdbx_strand_id
1 'polypeptide(L)'
;QAVEKQLKTWGFKRNVDVLVLYLAGQGIRSIPSLSRFRRLRYLWISNNKIQDLTFLKKNYCLTELYLNNNELTDVSGALNHLHVLQILFLHNNHLGKLGGTVKELKGMISLQTLNLFHNPLAQERDYRLYVIYFLPSVQLLDRKAVTQRERESALHLHNHKRSAVVHSIAFGRRVNKPLGTIVRSRRHTQPAKRLVKPSGSGFGNGTNKEPFENPEDAILLRAMTRSLMEFSCLDWNKVATCQERRLENKAKEPHEKLTVKFR
;
A
#
# COMPACT_ATOMS: atom_id res chain seq x y z
N GLN A 1 42.75 -9.79 3.27
CA GLN A 1 43.60 -9.07 2.30
C GLN A 1 42.93 -7.82 1.71
N ALA A 2 41.88 -7.91 0.87
CA ALA A 2 41.20 -6.75 0.27
C ALA A 2 40.75 -5.66 1.28
N VAL A 3 39.97 -6.07 2.29
CA VAL A 3 39.48 -5.20 3.37
C VAL A 3 40.64 -4.56 4.13
N GLU A 4 41.65 -5.36 4.51
CA GLU A 4 42.80 -4.87 5.29
C GLU A 4 43.69 -3.93 4.49
N LYS A 5 43.86 -4.18 3.19
CA LYS A 5 44.56 -3.28 2.27
C LYS A 5 43.86 -1.92 2.26
N GLN A 6 42.53 -1.90 2.13
CA GLN A 6 41.78 -0.66 2.16
C GLN A 6 41.90 0.05 3.52
N LEU A 7 41.78 -0.68 4.63
CA LEU A 7 41.93 -0.09 5.97
C LEU A 7 43.32 0.56 6.16
N LYS A 8 44.38 -0.09 5.68
CA LYS A 8 45.75 0.45 5.71
C LYS A 8 45.88 1.69 4.84
N THR A 9 45.36 1.66 3.61
CA THR A 9 45.39 2.81 2.69
C THR A 9 44.68 4.03 3.26
N TRP A 10 43.59 3.83 4.02
CA TRP A 10 42.78 4.91 4.60
C TRP A 10 43.18 5.27 6.03
N GLY A 11 44.20 4.63 6.60
CA GLY A 11 44.75 4.98 7.91
C GLY A 11 43.79 4.82 9.09
N PHE A 12 42.78 3.93 8.99
CA PHE A 12 41.82 3.73 10.07
C PHE A 12 42.50 3.13 11.31
N LYS A 13 42.53 3.88 12.41
CA LYS A 13 43.13 3.45 13.69
C LYS A 13 42.26 2.46 14.46
N ARG A 14 40.93 2.53 14.32
CA ARG A 14 39.97 1.64 14.98
C ARG A 14 38.89 1.19 14.00
N ASN A 15 38.53 -0.10 14.05
CA ASN A 15 37.47 -0.67 13.20
C ASN A 15 36.08 -0.04 13.44
N VAL A 16 35.86 0.60 14.60
CA VAL A 16 34.57 1.22 14.95
C VAL A 16 34.33 2.52 14.19
N ASP A 17 35.40 3.18 13.72
CA ASP A 17 35.33 4.49 13.05
C ASP A 17 35.11 4.37 11.54
N VAL A 18 35.12 3.15 11.00
CA VAL A 18 34.95 2.90 9.57
C VAL A 18 33.48 3.10 9.18
N LEU A 19 33.22 4.23 8.50
CA LEU A 19 31.91 4.56 7.96
C LEU A 19 31.72 4.10 6.52
N VAL A 20 32.82 4.00 5.76
CA VAL A 20 32.82 3.76 4.31
C VAL A 20 33.81 2.65 3.97
N LEU A 21 33.38 1.70 3.15
CA LEU A 21 34.22 0.62 2.65
C LEU A 21 34.10 0.51 1.12
N TYR A 22 35.24 0.64 0.42
CA TYR A 22 35.38 0.60 -1.03
C TYR A 22 36.16 -0.65 -1.45
N LEU A 23 35.43 -1.63 -1.97
CA LEU A 23 35.94 -2.93 -2.41
C LEU A 23 35.58 -3.24 -3.86
N ALA A 24 35.28 -2.22 -4.67
CA ALA A 24 34.86 -2.41 -6.04
C ALA A 24 36.00 -2.93 -6.93
N GLY A 25 35.69 -3.82 -7.88
CA GLY A 25 36.61 -4.23 -8.95
C GLY A 25 37.79 -5.10 -8.52
N GLN A 26 37.69 -5.81 -7.40
CA GLN A 26 38.80 -6.61 -6.84
C GLN A 26 38.68 -8.11 -7.11
N GLY A 27 37.67 -8.54 -7.90
CA GLY A 27 37.45 -9.95 -8.22
C GLY A 27 37.11 -10.80 -6.98
N ILE A 28 36.55 -10.19 -5.94
CA ILE A 28 36.31 -10.84 -4.66
C ILE A 28 35.15 -11.84 -4.80
N ARG A 29 35.38 -13.09 -4.40
CA ARG A 29 34.33 -14.12 -4.33
C ARG A 29 33.65 -14.20 -2.97
N SER A 30 34.43 -14.01 -1.90
CA SER A 30 33.95 -14.09 -0.53
C SER A 30 34.59 -13.01 0.33
N ILE A 31 33.79 -12.41 1.22
CA ILE A 31 34.21 -11.37 2.15
C ILE A 31 34.11 -11.95 3.57
N PRO A 32 35.15 -11.79 4.42
CA PRO A 32 35.05 -12.17 5.82
C PRO A 32 34.00 -11.31 6.53
N SER A 33 33.41 -11.82 7.60
CA SER A 33 32.34 -11.10 8.30
C SER A 33 32.69 -9.64 8.63
N LEU A 34 31.85 -8.71 8.18
CA LEU A 34 31.99 -7.27 8.41
C LEU A 34 31.41 -6.84 9.77
N SER A 35 31.12 -7.80 10.65
CA SER A 35 30.57 -7.60 12.00
C SER A 35 31.38 -6.64 12.89
N ARG A 36 32.68 -6.46 12.59
CA ARG A 36 33.56 -5.54 13.32
C ARG A 36 33.25 -4.05 13.04
N PHE A 37 32.64 -3.75 11.88
CA PHE A 37 32.35 -2.39 11.43
C PHE A 37 30.92 -1.99 11.81
N ARG A 38 30.69 -1.74 13.11
CA ARG A 38 29.34 -1.47 13.64
C ARG A 38 28.72 -0.16 13.13
N ARG A 39 29.54 0.81 12.74
CA ARG A 39 29.09 2.12 12.24
C ARG A 39 29.15 2.24 10.71
N LEU A 40 29.34 1.12 10.00
CA LEU A 40 29.41 1.13 8.55
C LEU A 40 28.08 1.62 7.96
N ARG A 41 28.16 2.67 7.14
CA ARG A 41 27.02 3.31 6.48
C ARG A 41 27.03 3.07 4.97
N TYR A 42 28.21 3.12 4.36
CA TYR A 42 28.37 3.07 2.91
C TYR A 42 29.25 1.89 2.54
N LEU A 43 28.71 0.98 1.73
CA LEU A 43 29.42 -0.23 1.32
C LEU A 43 29.39 -0.40 -0.20
N TRP A 44 30.56 -0.31 -0.80
CA TRP A 44 30.76 -0.36 -2.25
C TRP A 44 31.49 -1.64 -2.61
N ILE A 45 30.77 -2.62 -3.18
CA ILE A 45 31.33 -3.92 -3.57
C ILE A 45 30.92 -4.28 -5.00
N SER A 46 30.80 -3.26 -5.84
CA SER A 46 30.48 -3.38 -7.26
C SER A 46 31.57 -4.11 -8.05
N ASN A 47 31.22 -4.77 -9.15
CA ASN A 47 32.19 -5.41 -10.06
C ASN A 47 33.04 -6.48 -9.36
N ASN A 48 32.41 -7.37 -8.61
CA ASN A 48 33.08 -8.51 -7.98
C ASN A 48 32.38 -9.81 -8.41
N LYS A 49 32.71 -10.93 -7.77
CA LYS A 49 32.16 -12.26 -8.07
C LYS A 49 31.45 -12.83 -6.84
N ILE A 50 30.73 -11.97 -6.12
CA ILE A 50 30.10 -12.33 -4.85
C ILE A 50 28.83 -13.12 -5.13
N GLN A 51 28.69 -14.24 -4.44
CA GLN A 51 27.52 -15.10 -4.48
C GLN A 51 26.73 -15.08 -3.17
N ASP A 52 27.43 -14.87 -2.03
CA ASP A 52 26.84 -14.88 -0.69
C ASP A 52 26.95 -13.53 0.02
N LEU A 53 25.89 -13.13 0.71
CA LEU A 53 25.83 -11.89 1.50
C LEU A 53 25.91 -12.12 3.03
N THR A 54 26.38 -13.30 3.45
CA THR A 54 26.46 -13.70 4.88
C THR A 54 27.33 -12.78 5.73
N PHE A 55 28.22 -12.00 5.11
CA PHE A 55 29.11 -11.07 5.80
C PHE A 55 28.40 -9.84 6.37
N LEU A 56 27.15 -9.54 5.97
CA LEU A 56 26.38 -8.35 6.38
C LEU A 56 25.53 -8.51 7.64
N LYS A 57 25.49 -9.70 8.26
CA LYS A 57 24.55 -10.06 9.34
C LYS A 57 24.46 -9.08 10.53
N LYS A 58 25.51 -8.30 10.82
CA LYS A 58 25.55 -7.38 11.99
C LYS A 58 25.66 -5.91 11.62
N ASN A 59 25.48 -5.54 10.35
CA ASN A 59 25.66 -4.16 9.87
C ASN A 59 24.34 -3.38 9.78
N TYR A 60 23.69 -3.15 10.92
CA TYR A 60 22.36 -2.52 11.01
C TYR A 60 22.31 -1.04 10.56
N CYS A 61 23.45 -0.35 10.56
CA CYS A 61 23.54 1.07 10.24
C CYS A 61 23.81 1.38 8.76
N LEU A 62 23.77 0.37 7.88
CA LEU A 62 23.98 0.59 6.46
C LEU A 62 22.87 1.46 5.87
N THR A 63 23.28 2.52 5.17
CA THR A 63 22.41 3.45 4.45
C THR A 63 22.49 3.22 2.94
N GLU A 64 23.67 2.87 2.42
CA GLU A 64 23.87 2.63 0.99
C GLU A 64 24.67 1.35 0.75
N LEU A 65 24.15 0.51 -0.15
CA LEU A 65 24.73 -0.77 -0.49
C LEU A 65 24.78 -0.96 -2.01
N TYR A 66 25.99 -1.03 -2.53
CA TYR A 66 26.26 -1.22 -3.95
C TYR A 66 26.80 -2.63 -4.18
N LEU A 67 25.96 -3.49 -4.76
CA LEU A 67 26.24 -4.89 -5.08
C LEU A 67 26.07 -5.18 -6.58
N ASN A 68 26.06 -4.15 -7.42
CA ASN A 68 25.90 -4.31 -8.84
C ASN A 68 27.08 -5.02 -9.52
N ASN A 69 26.81 -5.72 -10.61
CA ASN A 69 27.81 -6.53 -11.33
C ASN A 69 28.49 -7.54 -10.40
N ASN A 70 27.68 -8.41 -9.81
CA ASN A 70 28.12 -9.57 -9.02
C ASN A 70 27.43 -10.83 -9.54
N GLU A 71 27.64 -11.95 -8.87
CA GLU A 71 27.09 -13.26 -9.26
C GLU A 71 26.00 -13.72 -8.27
N LEU A 72 25.26 -12.78 -7.67
CA LEU A 72 24.25 -13.09 -6.65
C LEU A 72 23.08 -13.84 -7.27
N THR A 73 22.78 -15.03 -6.74
CA THR A 73 21.63 -15.86 -7.15
C THR A 73 20.45 -15.76 -6.18
N ASP A 74 20.73 -15.47 -4.91
CA ASP A 74 19.76 -15.30 -3.85
C ASP A 74 20.22 -14.22 -2.86
N VAL A 75 19.26 -13.51 -2.27
CA VAL A 75 19.48 -12.53 -1.19
C VAL A 75 18.73 -12.91 0.09
N SER A 76 17.97 -14.00 0.07
CA SER A 76 17.12 -14.43 1.17
C SER A 76 17.91 -14.65 2.46
N GLY A 77 17.42 -14.08 3.58
CA GLY A 77 17.99 -14.18 4.91
C GLY A 77 19.25 -13.33 5.17
N ALA A 78 19.67 -12.49 4.22
CA ALA A 78 20.90 -11.71 4.32
C ALA A 78 20.71 -10.20 4.49
N LEU A 79 19.53 -9.65 4.19
CA LEU A 79 19.29 -8.19 4.11
C LEU A 79 18.12 -7.69 4.97
N ASN A 80 17.27 -8.57 5.50
CA ASN A 80 16.03 -8.21 6.22
C ASN A 80 16.28 -7.31 7.44
N HIS A 81 17.46 -7.38 8.08
CA HIS A 81 17.82 -6.54 9.24
C HIS A 81 18.25 -5.11 8.89
N LEU A 82 18.38 -4.76 7.61
CA LEU A 82 18.87 -3.46 7.15
C LEU A 82 17.75 -2.40 7.07
N HIS A 83 17.09 -2.12 8.20
CA HIS A 83 15.91 -1.25 8.25
C HIS A 83 16.17 0.22 7.82
N VAL A 84 17.42 0.68 7.92
CA VAL A 84 17.85 2.06 7.62
C VAL A 84 18.38 2.20 6.19
N LEU A 85 18.45 1.12 5.41
CA LEU A 85 18.98 1.15 4.05
C LEU A 85 18.08 2.02 3.16
N GLN A 86 18.67 2.98 2.46
CA GLN A 86 17.99 3.91 1.57
C GLN A 86 18.26 3.60 0.10
N ILE A 87 19.48 3.15 -0.22
CA ILE A 87 19.91 2.89 -1.60
C ILE A 87 20.45 1.45 -1.69
N LEU A 88 19.88 0.67 -2.60
CA LEU A 88 20.30 -0.70 -2.89
C LEU A 88 20.42 -0.93 -4.39
N PHE A 89 21.64 -1.18 -4.86
CA PHE A 89 21.89 -1.54 -6.24
C PHE A 89 22.27 -3.01 -6.35
N LEU A 90 21.43 -3.77 -7.06
CA LEU A 90 21.55 -5.21 -7.30
C LEU A 90 21.48 -5.54 -8.81
N HIS A 91 21.57 -4.54 -9.68
CA HIS A 91 21.53 -4.76 -11.13
C HIS A 91 22.72 -5.59 -11.63
N ASN A 92 22.55 -6.27 -12.77
CA ASN A 92 23.54 -7.20 -13.33
C ASN A 92 23.97 -8.26 -12.29
N ASN A 93 23.00 -9.03 -11.82
CA ASN A 93 23.19 -10.22 -10.99
C ASN A 93 22.34 -11.37 -11.57
N HIS A 94 22.27 -12.50 -10.87
CA HIS A 94 21.56 -13.70 -11.30
C HIS A 94 20.32 -13.99 -10.45
N LEU A 95 19.67 -12.95 -9.91
CA LEU A 95 18.48 -13.10 -9.06
C LEU A 95 17.29 -13.56 -9.91
N GLY A 96 16.83 -14.79 -9.70
CA GLY A 96 15.69 -15.36 -10.45
C GLY A 96 14.36 -15.40 -9.71
N LYS A 97 14.37 -15.34 -8.38
CA LYS A 97 13.16 -15.52 -7.57
C LYS A 97 12.60 -14.17 -7.12
N LEU A 98 11.61 -13.63 -7.85
CA LEU A 98 10.99 -12.35 -7.53
C LEU A 98 10.40 -12.33 -6.11
N GLY A 99 9.52 -13.29 -5.80
CA GLY A 99 8.83 -13.33 -4.50
C GLY A 99 9.78 -13.50 -3.31
N GLY A 100 10.84 -14.31 -3.46
CA GLY A 100 11.87 -14.49 -2.44
C GLY A 100 12.66 -13.21 -2.18
N THR A 101 13.12 -12.58 -3.26
CA THR A 101 13.84 -11.29 -3.22
C THR A 101 12.99 -10.24 -2.53
N VAL A 102 11.77 -10.01 -3.02
CA VAL A 102 10.87 -8.96 -2.49
C VAL A 102 10.48 -9.21 -1.03
N LYS A 103 10.27 -10.47 -0.63
CA LYS A 103 10.01 -10.83 0.77
C LYS A 103 11.16 -10.42 1.68
N GLU A 104 12.40 -10.60 1.24
CA GLU A 104 13.59 -10.16 1.95
C GLU A 104 13.65 -8.62 2.04
N LEU A 105 13.39 -7.94 0.93
CA LEU A 105 13.49 -6.47 0.87
C LEU A 105 12.38 -5.77 1.68
N LYS A 106 11.27 -6.46 1.98
CA LYS A 106 10.11 -5.90 2.69
C LYS A 106 10.45 -5.35 4.08
N GLY A 107 11.48 -5.86 4.74
CA GLY A 107 11.95 -5.36 6.04
C GLY A 107 12.60 -3.97 5.98
N MET A 108 13.00 -3.51 4.80
CA MET A 108 13.71 -2.24 4.61
C MET A 108 12.72 -1.08 4.43
N ILE A 109 12.19 -0.61 5.54
CA ILE A 109 11.20 0.47 5.59
C ILE A 109 11.70 1.80 5.02
N SER A 110 13.00 2.04 5.03
CA SER A 110 13.61 3.30 4.56
C SER A 110 14.09 3.24 3.11
N LEU A 111 13.88 2.14 2.40
CA LEU A 111 14.42 1.94 1.05
C LEU A 111 13.74 2.87 0.04
N GLN A 112 14.50 3.82 -0.51
CA GLN A 112 14.02 4.81 -1.46
C GLN A 112 14.41 4.47 -2.90
N THR A 113 15.64 3.99 -3.10
CA THR A 113 16.17 3.67 -4.42
C THR A 113 16.55 2.21 -4.53
N LEU A 114 15.97 1.53 -5.51
CA LEU A 114 16.20 0.12 -5.79
C LEU A 114 16.49 -0.09 -7.28
N ASN A 115 17.58 -0.79 -7.59
CA ASN A 115 17.90 -1.20 -8.96
C ASN A 115 18.08 -2.73 -9.01
N LEU A 116 17.24 -3.41 -9.79
CA LEU A 116 17.27 -4.86 -10.02
C LEU A 116 17.29 -5.20 -11.53
N PHE A 117 17.32 -4.21 -12.43
CA PHE A 117 17.42 -4.44 -13.87
C PHE A 117 18.61 -5.37 -14.24
N HIS A 118 18.50 -6.06 -15.38
CA HIS A 118 19.45 -7.13 -15.76
C HIS A 118 19.63 -8.21 -14.67
N ASN A 119 18.53 -8.62 -14.07
CA ASN A 119 18.40 -9.89 -13.36
C ASN A 119 17.32 -10.73 -14.05
N PRO A 120 17.40 -12.07 -14.00
CA PRO A 120 16.34 -12.92 -14.55
C PRO A 120 14.94 -12.58 -14.01
N LEU A 121 14.80 -12.19 -12.74
CA LEU A 121 13.53 -11.76 -12.15
C LEU A 121 12.90 -10.53 -12.82
N ALA A 122 13.70 -9.70 -13.51
CA ALA A 122 13.21 -8.49 -14.17
C ALA A 122 12.51 -8.80 -15.51
N GLN A 123 12.58 -10.06 -15.98
CA GLN A 123 11.88 -10.52 -17.18
C GLN A 123 10.43 -10.94 -16.90
N GLU A 124 10.03 -11.07 -15.64
CA GLU A 124 8.65 -11.40 -15.28
C GLU A 124 7.70 -10.27 -15.68
N ARG A 125 6.52 -10.61 -16.21
CA ARG A 125 5.55 -9.64 -16.77
C ARG A 125 5.10 -8.58 -15.76
N ASP A 126 4.84 -8.99 -14.52
CA ASP A 126 4.33 -8.12 -13.47
C ASP A 126 5.42 -7.61 -12.52
N TYR A 127 6.70 -7.86 -12.85
CA TYR A 127 7.86 -7.54 -11.99
C TYR A 127 7.77 -6.14 -11.38
N ARG A 128 7.55 -5.12 -12.21
CA ARG A 128 7.56 -3.73 -11.78
C ARG A 128 6.41 -3.42 -10.83
N LEU A 129 5.18 -3.81 -11.17
CA LEU A 129 4.00 -3.56 -10.33
C LEU A 129 4.06 -4.38 -9.02
N TYR A 130 4.57 -5.61 -9.09
CA TYR A 130 4.77 -6.46 -7.93
C TYR A 130 5.73 -5.82 -6.93
N VAL A 131 6.89 -5.36 -7.38
CA VAL A 131 7.86 -4.66 -6.51
C VAL A 131 7.25 -3.40 -5.92
N ILE A 132 6.56 -2.58 -6.72
CA ILE A 132 5.90 -1.34 -6.27
C ILE A 132 4.84 -1.62 -5.19
N TYR A 133 4.06 -2.69 -5.33
CA TYR A 133 3.02 -3.05 -4.37
C TYR A 133 3.61 -3.50 -3.03
N PHE A 134 4.61 -4.39 -3.05
CA PHE A 134 5.16 -4.97 -1.83
C PHE A 134 6.19 -4.08 -1.13
N LEU A 135 6.84 -3.16 -1.86
CA LEU A 135 7.84 -2.21 -1.35
C LEU A 135 7.35 -0.76 -1.53
N PRO A 136 6.37 -0.30 -0.72
CA PRO A 136 5.76 1.01 -0.90
C PRO A 136 6.74 2.17 -0.64
N SER A 137 7.81 1.95 0.12
CA SER A 137 8.86 2.94 0.42
C SER A 137 9.68 3.36 -0.80
N VAL A 138 9.78 2.49 -1.82
CA VAL A 138 10.61 2.72 -3.00
C VAL A 138 10.03 3.86 -3.84
N GLN A 139 10.84 4.87 -4.11
CA GLN A 139 10.51 6.04 -4.93
C GLN A 139 11.15 5.95 -6.32
N LEU A 140 12.34 5.35 -6.43
CA LEU A 140 13.05 5.13 -7.68
C LEU A 140 13.31 3.64 -7.87
N LEU A 141 12.73 3.07 -8.93
CA LEU A 141 12.89 1.67 -9.31
C LEU A 141 13.47 1.58 -10.73
N ASP A 142 14.64 0.94 -10.86
CA ASP A 142 15.33 0.72 -12.14
C ASP A 142 15.55 2.02 -12.92
N ARG A 143 16.06 3.03 -12.21
CA ARG A 143 16.32 4.40 -12.73
C ARG A 143 15.07 5.17 -13.15
N LYS A 144 13.86 4.65 -12.90
CA LYS A 144 12.58 5.31 -13.19
C LYS A 144 11.85 5.63 -11.90
N ALA A 145 11.32 6.85 -11.81
CA ALA A 145 10.46 7.23 -10.68
C ALA A 145 9.20 6.37 -10.65
N VAL A 146 8.75 5.98 -9.45
CA VAL A 146 7.49 5.27 -9.24
C VAL A 146 6.37 6.28 -9.22
N THR A 147 5.50 6.20 -10.22
CA THR A 147 4.37 7.12 -10.38
C THR A 147 3.17 6.68 -9.56
N GLN A 148 2.29 7.64 -9.23
CA GLN A 148 1.06 7.35 -8.49
C GLN A 148 0.12 6.40 -9.27
N ARG A 149 0.06 6.55 -10.60
CA ARG A 149 -0.73 5.65 -11.47
C ARG A 149 -0.27 4.21 -11.38
N GLU A 150 1.05 3.97 -11.31
CA GLU A 150 1.59 2.62 -11.14
C GLU A 150 1.22 2.05 -9.76
N ARG A 151 1.24 2.87 -8.70
CA ARG A 151 0.83 2.44 -7.36
C ARG A 151 -0.65 2.05 -7.30
N GLU A 152 -1.51 2.83 -7.93
CA GLU A 152 -2.95 2.52 -8.05
C GLU A 152 -3.17 1.24 -8.86
N SER A 153 -2.48 1.10 -9.99
CA SER A 153 -2.55 -0.09 -10.83
C SER A 153 -2.08 -1.34 -10.07
N ALA A 154 -0.97 -1.24 -9.35
CA ALA A 154 -0.42 -2.31 -8.53
C ALA A 154 -1.36 -2.68 -7.37
N LEU A 155 -2.00 -1.69 -6.74
CA LEU A 155 -3.01 -1.91 -5.69
C LEU A 155 -4.24 -2.63 -6.25
N HIS A 156 -4.72 -2.23 -7.43
CA HIS A 156 -5.86 -2.88 -8.09
C HIS A 156 -5.55 -4.34 -8.44
N LEU A 157 -4.34 -4.63 -8.94
CA LEU A 157 -3.92 -5.97 -9.34
C LEU A 157 -3.75 -6.91 -8.13
N HIS A 158 -3.09 -6.45 -7.06
CA HIS A 158 -2.73 -7.31 -5.94
C HIS A 158 -3.68 -7.25 -4.74
N ASN A 159 -4.60 -6.27 -4.67
CA ASN A 159 -5.55 -6.14 -3.57
C ASN A 159 -6.88 -5.51 -3.98
N HIS A 160 -7.69 -6.31 -4.67
CA HIS A 160 -9.05 -5.93 -5.12
C HIS A 160 -9.95 -5.43 -3.99
N LYS A 161 -9.89 -6.03 -2.79
CA LYS A 161 -10.70 -5.61 -1.64
C LYS A 161 -10.35 -4.19 -1.19
N ARG A 162 -9.05 -3.93 -1.00
CA ARG A 162 -8.57 -2.60 -0.59
C ARG A 162 -8.80 -1.57 -1.69
N SER A 163 -8.62 -1.96 -2.96
CA SER A 163 -8.94 -1.12 -4.11
C SER A 163 -10.43 -0.72 -4.13
N ALA A 164 -11.35 -1.67 -3.93
CA ALA A 164 -12.79 -1.40 -3.86
C ALA A 164 -13.16 -0.46 -2.70
N VAL A 165 -12.48 -0.56 -1.55
CA VAL A 165 -12.67 0.37 -0.43
C VAL A 165 -12.20 1.78 -0.81
N VAL A 166 -11.01 1.92 -1.40
CA VAL A 166 -10.49 3.22 -1.86
C VAL A 166 -11.44 3.87 -2.88
N HIS A 167 -11.93 3.10 -3.85
CA HIS A 167 -12.90 3.58 -4.84
C HIS A 167 -14.25 3.95 -4.23
N SER A 168 -14.73 3.23 -3.22
CA SER A 168 -16.01 3.55 -2.56
C SER A 168 -15.92 4.80 -1.68
N ILE A 169 -14.76 5.06 -1.06
CA ILE A 169 -14.49 6.29 -0.30
C ILE A 169 -14.40 7.50 -1.23
N ALA A 170 -13.72 7.36 -2.38
CA ALA A 170 -13.59 8.43 -3.37
C ALA A 170 -14.94 8.89 -3.95
N PHE A 171 -15.96 8.02 -3.92
CA PHE A 171 -17.32 8.31 -4.39
C PHE A 171 -18.30 8.83 -3.32
N GLY A 172 -17.81 9.24 -2.14
CA GLY A 172 -18.63 9.93 -1.13
C GLY A 172 -19.77 9.10 -0.53
N ARG A 173 -19.86 7.80 -0.81
CA ARG A 173 -20.86 6.92 -0.21
C ARG A 173 -20.37 6.43 1.15
N ARG A 174 -20.75 7.15 2.21
CA ARG A 174 -20.67 6.63 3.58
C ARG A 174 -21.49 5.34 3.66
N VAL A 175 -20.82 4.20 3.80
CA VAL A 175 -21.47 2.93 4.12
C VAL A 175 -21.91 3.00 5.58
N ASN A 176 -23.15 3.42 5.82
CA ASN A 176 -23.81 3.24 7.12
C ASN A 176 -24.28 1.78 7.22
N LYS A 177 -23.35 0.86 7.47
CA LYS A 177 -23.70 -0.48 7.94
C LYS A 177 -22.61 -0.95 8.90
N PRO A 178 -22.87 -1.00 10.22
CA PRO A 178 -21.92 -1.61 11.12
C PRO A 178 -21.94 -3.12 10.86
N LEU A 179 -20.77 -3.69 10.58
CA LEU A 179 -20.57 -5.13 10.70
C LEU A 179 -20.59 -5.46 12.20
N GLY A 180 -21.65 -6.15 12.62
CA GLY A 180 -21.82 -6.60 14.00
C GLY A 180 -22.87 -7.69 14.14
N THR A 181 -22.36 -8.91 14.33
CA THR A 181 -22.86 -9.94 15.25
C THR A 181 -24.06 -10.81 14.85
N ILE A 182 -23.75 -12.11 14.75
CA ILE A 182 -24.65 -13.26 14.76
C ILE A 182 -25.41 -13.29 16.09
N VAL A 183 -26.75 -13.27 16.05
CA VAL A 183 -27.62 -13.88 17.09
C VAL A 183 -28.88 -14.45 16.41
N ARG A 184 -29.06 -15.78 16.53
CA ARG A 184 -30.34 -16.46 16.32
C ARG A 184 -31.26 -16.10 17.49
N SER A 185 -32.56 -15.88 17.25
CA SER A 185 -33.65 -16.66 17.87
C SER A 185 -35.02 -15.95 17.90
N ARG A 186 -36.01 -16.74 17.46
CA ARG A 186 -37.41 -16.90 17.89
C ARG A 186 -38.47 -15.82 17.62
N ARG A 187 -39.50 -16.34 16.95
CA ARG A 187 -40.85 -15.83 16.70
C ARG A 187 -41.60 -15.58 18.02
N HIS A 188 -42.40 -14.52 18.05
CA HIS A 188 -43.72 -14.54 18.68
C HIS A 188 -44.70 -13.71 17.85
N THR A 189 -45.78 -14.36 17.44
CA THR A 189 -46.99 -13.87 16.79
C THR A 189 -47.94 -13.27 17.82
N GLN A 190 -48.66 -12.19 17.46
CA GLN A 190 -50.10 -11.92 17.72
C GLN A 190 -50.50 -10.51 17.17
N PRO A 191 -51.81 -10.25 16.91
CA PRO A 191 -52.26 -9.75 15.60
C PRO A 191 -52.77 -8.29 15.52
N ALA A 192 -52.87 -7.85 14.26
CA ALA A 192 -53.51 -6.70 13.61
C ALA A 192 -54.33 -5.66 14.42
N LYS A 193 -53.99 -4.38 14.20
CA LYS A 193 -54.98 -3.30 13.98
C LYS A 193 -54.80 -2.75 12.56
N ARG A 194 -55.90 -2.80 11.81
CA ARG A 194 -56.06 -2.51 10.38
C ARG A 194 -56.15 -1.00 10.19
N LEU A 195 -55.20 -0.41 9.48
CA LEU A 195 -55.36 0.90 8.83
C LEU A 195 -55.30 0.68 7.32
N VAL A 196 -56.37 1.11 6.66
CA VAL A 196 -56.64 0.95 5.23
C VAL A 196 -55.56 1.67 4.43
N LYS A 197 -54.84 0.93 3.57
CA LYS A 197 -53.96 1.50 2.54
C LYS A 197 -54.80 1.87 1.31
N PRO A 198 -54.48 2.97 0.61
CA PRO A 198 -54.87 3.10 -0.79
C PRO A 198 -54.15 2.01 -1.60
N SER A 199 -54.91 1.36 -2.47
CA SER A 199 -54.46 0.30 -3.36
C SER A 199 -53.35 0.78 -4.30
N GLY A 200 -52.16 0.17 -4.19
CA GLY A 200 -51.13 0.25 -5.23
C GLY A 200 -49.75 0.70 -4.73
N SER A 201 -49.04 -0.15 -3.98
CA SER A 201 -47.56 -0.22 -3.96
C SER A 201 -47.10 -1.26 -2.94
N GLY A 202 -47.00 -2.51 -3.39
CA GLY A 202 -46.31 -3.56 -2.67
C GLY A 202 -44.80 -3.42 -2.86
N PHE A 203 -44.07 -3.21 -1.77
CA PHE A 203 -42.67 -3.59 -1.68
C PHE A 203 -42.61 -5.12 -1.75
N GLY A 204 -42.22 -5.65 -2.91
CA GLY A 204 -42.06 -7.08 -3.16
C GLY A 204 -40.59 -7.50 -3.02
N ASN A 205 -40.36 -8.45 -2.11
CA ASN A 205 -39.20 -9.34 -2.15
C ASN A 205 -39.06 -9.96 -3.55
N GLY A 206 -37.83 -10.08 -4.04
CA GLY A 206 -37.56 -10.62 -5.36
C GLY A 206 -37.99 -12.08 -5.50
N THR A 207 -38.87 -12.32 -6.48
CA THR A 207 -38.82 -13.37 -7.52
C THR A 207 -40.03 -13.12 -8.41
N ASN A 208 -39.84 -13.14 -9.73
CA ASN A 208 -40.76 -12.75 -10.83
C ASN A 208 -40.64 -11.27 -11.23
N LYS A 209 -39.68 -10.99 -12.11
CA LYS A 209 -39.81 -9.88 -13.05
C LYS A 209 -40.45 -10.47 -14.31
N GLU A 210 -41.69 -10.07 -14.60
CA GLU A 210 -42.21 -10.31 -15.94
C GLU A 210 -41.37 -9.50 -16.94
N PRO A 211 -40.89 -10.09 -18.04
CA PRO A 211 -40.18 -9.35 -19.07
C PRO A 211 -41.10 -8.29 -19.66
N PHE A 212 -40.60 -7.06 -19.83
CA PHE A 212 -41.29 -6.08 -20.65
C PHE A 212 -41.23 -6.56 -22.11
N GLU A 213 -42.39 -6.67 -22.77
CA GLU A 213 -42.45 -7.12 -24.17
C GLU A 213 -41.80 -6.10 -25.13
N ASN A 214 -41.74 -4.83 -24.74
CA ASN A 214 -41.17 -3.75 -25.56
C ASN A 214 -40.14 -2.93 -24.75
N PRO A 215 -38.88 -2.76 -25.24
CA PRO A 215 -37.82 -2.06 -24.51
C PRO A 215 -38.08 -0.55 -24.30
N GLU A 216 -38.89 0.09 -25.14
CA GLU A 216 -39.20 1.52 -25.03
C GLU A 216 -40.08 1.85 -23.81
N ASP A 217 -41.00 0.96 -23.46
CA ASP A 217 -41.88 1.10 -22.30
C ASP A 217 -41.09 0.98 -20.98
N ALA A 218 -40.08 0.10 -20.95
CA ALA A 218 -39.18 -0.01 -19.80
C ALA A 218 -38.36 1.27 -19.60
N ILE A 219 -37.97 1.95 -20.69
CA ILE A 219 -37.23 3.21 -20.65
C ILE A 219 -38.15 4.35 -20.16
N LEU A 220 -39.38 4.44 -20.68
CA LEU A 220 -40.40 5.41 -20.26
C LEU A 220 -40.76 5.26 -18.79
N LEU A 221 -41.00 4.03 -18.33
CA LEU A 221 -41.36 3.77 -16.94
C LEU A 221 -40.19 4.08 -16.00
N ARG A 222 -38.95 3.80 -16.42
CA ARG A 222 -37.73 4.17 -15.67
C ARG A 222 -37.46 5.69 -15.67
N ALA A 223 -37.85 6.39 -16.73
CA ALA A 223 -37.79 7.85 -16.80
C ALA A 223 -38.88 8.50 -15.92
N MET A 224 -40.08 7.93 -15.88
CA MET A 224 -41.20 8.38 -15.05
C MET A 224 -41.01 8.06 -13.55
N THR A 225 -40.23 7.02 -13.24
CA THR A 225 -39.90 6.60 -11.85
C THR A 225 -38.58 7.17 -11.34
N ARG A 226 -38.03 8.20 -11.99
CA ARG A 226 -36.82 8.89 -11.52
C ARG A 226 -36.99 9.28 -10.06
N SER A 227 -36.05 8.79 -9.24
CA SER A 227 -36.00 9.04 -7.80
C SER A 227 -35.95 10.54 -7.55
N LEU A 228 -36.97 11.05 -6.84
CA LEU A 228 -37.05 12.41 -6.35
C LEU A 228 -35.71 12.81 -5.72
N MET A 229 -35.02 13.78 -6.32
CA MET A 229 -33.74 14.26 -5.81
C MET A 229 -34.01 15.26 -4.71
N GLU A 230 -33.74 14.86 -3.47
CA GLU A 230 -33.88 15.70 -2.29
C GLU A 230 -32.51 16.21 -1.86
N PHE A 231 -32.29 17.52 -1.98
CA PHE A 231 -31.14 18.18 -1.38
C PHE A 231 -31.61 18.85 -0.10
N SER A 232 -30.91 18.57 1.00
CA SER A 232 -31.12 19.29 2.23
C SER A 232 -29.88 20.04 2.63
N CYS A 233 -30.04 21.35 2.82
CA CYS A 233 -28.99 22.24 3.27
C CYS A 233 -29.32 22.67 4.69
N LEU A 234 -28.30 22.70 5.54
CA LEU A 234 -28.37 23.20 6.90
C LEU A 234 -27.38 24.37 6.97
N ASP A 235 -27.84 25.50 7.48
CA ASP A 235 -26.98 26.67 7.65
C ASP A 235 -26.00 26.43 8.80
N TRP A 236 -24.74 26.12 8.45
CA TRP A 236 -23.69 25.80 9.41
C TRP A 236 -23.31 26.99 10.30
N ASN A 237 -23.62 28.22 9.88
CA ASN A 237 -23.36 29.42 10.69
C ASN A 237 -24.29 29.50 11.92
N LYS A 238 -25.43 28.80 11.89
CA LYS A 238 -26.36 28.68 13.01
C LYS A 238 -26.08 27.49 13.93
N VAL A 239 -25.07 26.67 13.60
CA VAL A 239 -24.73 25.47 14.38
C VAL A 239 -23.61 25.79 15.35
N ALA A 240 -23.95 25.85 16.65
CA ALA A 240 -22.98 26.12 17.70
C ALA A 240 -21.81 25.10 17.70
N THR A 241 -20.60 25.64 17.75
CA THR A 241 -19.36 24.87 17.85
C THR A 241 -19.29 24.12 19.18
N CYS A 242 -18.42 23.10 19.26
CA CYS A 242 -18.26 22.30 20.49
C CYS A 242 -17.80 23.14 21.70
N GLN A 243 -17.17 24.29 21.47
CA GLN A 243 -16.67 25.16 22.53
C GLN A 243 -17.78 26.07 23.07
N GLU A 244 -18.64 26.61 22.18
CA GLU A 244 -19.82 27.40 22.54
C GLU A 244 -20.86 26.58 23.31
N ARG A 245 -21.07 25.31 22.91
CA ARG A 245 -21.96 24.37 23.62
C ARG A 245 -21.56 24.05 25.06
N ARG A 246 -20.30 24.30 25.43
CA ARG A 246 -19.80 24.07 26.79
C ARG A 246 -19.94 25.28 27.70
N LEU A 247 -20.12 26.47 27.12
CA LEU A 247 -20.13 27.74 27.84
C LEU A 247 -21.54 28.28 28.08
N GLU A 248 -22.52 27.97 27.22
CA GLU A 248 -23.90 28.47 27.37
C GLU A 248 -24.91 27.39 27.79
N ASN A 249 -25.62 27.64 28.90
CA ASN A 249 -26.92 27.04 29.25
C ASN A 249 -28.06 27.78 28.53
N LYS A 250 -28.01 27.90 27.18
CA LYS A 250 -29.12 28.49 26.40
C LYS A 250 -29.94 27.42 25.70
N ALA A 251 -31.26 27.59 25.76
CA ALA A 251 -32.24 26.76 25.07
C ALA A 251 -31.94 26.74 23.56
N LYS A 252 -31.82 25.53 23.01
CA LYS A 252 -31.55 25.31 21.58
C LYS A 252 -32.78 25.72 20.77
N GLU A 253 -32.67 26.77 19.98
CA GLU A 253 -33.66 27.00 18.91
C GLU A 253 -33.57 25.85 17.89
N PRO A 254 -34.72 25.33 17.40
CA PRO A 254 -34.73 24.27 16.41
C PRO A 254 -34.13 24.76 15.10
N HIS A 255 -33.07 24.09 14.63
CA HIS A 255 -32.43 24.44 13.38
C HIS A 255 -33.36 24.18 12.19
N GLU A 256 -33.61 25.22 11.40
CA GLU A 256 -34.43 25.13 10.21
C GLU A 256 -33.64 24.47 9.07
N LYS A 257 -34.13 23.30 8.63
CA LYS A 257 -33.54 22.51 7.56
C LYS A 257 -34.28 22.80 6.25
N LEU A 258 -33.64 23.53 5.34
CA LEU A 258 -34.20 23.77 4.01
C LEU A 258 -34.00 22.53 3.14
N THR A 259 -35.12 21.98 2.68
CA THR A 259 -35.14 20.77 1.86
C THR A 259 -35.77 21.10 0.52
N VAL A 260 -34.97 21.08 -0.54
CA VAL A 260 -35.42 21.33 -1.91
C VAL A 260 -35.52 20.01 -2.64
N LYS A 261 -36.70 19.76 -3.22
CA LYS A 261 -37.04 18.53 -3.92
C LYS A 261 -37.16 18.82 -5.41
N PHE A 262 -36.33 18.16 -6.21
CA PHE A 262 -36.35 18.25 -7.66
C PHE A 262 -36.96 16.98 -8.24
N ARG A 263 -37.79 17.15 -9.25
CA ARG A 263 -38.38 16.08 -10.05
C ARG A 263 -37.74 16.05 -11.43
#